data_AF-A0A7Y2GTG7-F1
#
_entry.id   AF-A0A7Y2GTG7-F1
#
_cell.length_a   1.000
_cell.length_b   1.000
_cell.length_c   1.000
_cell.angle_alpha   90.00
_cell.angle_beta   90.00
_cell.angle_gamma   90.00
#
_symmetry.space_group_name_H-M   'P 1'
#
loop_
_entity.id
_entity.type
_entity.pdbx_description
1 polymer ?
#
loop_
_entity_poly.entity_id
_entity_poly.type
_entity_poly.pdbx_seq_one_letter_code
_entity_poly.pdbx_strand_id
1 'polypeptide(L)'
;SNEGQEITLIVDEVKKLVDIVFEKSASLSLTLPQSAEDEGVMEEVISLLSKSKGACSVFINVELENGIEAKVLAEPLRIEGSSILETKLVERGCKVVWN
;
A
#
# COMPACT_ATOMS: atom_id res chain seq x y z
N SER A 1 20.31 -41.07 30.20
CA SER A 1 19.89 -39.69 30.44
C SER A 1 20.41 -38.85 29.30
N ASN A 2 19.53 -38.33 28.43
CA ASN A 2 19.92 -37.54 27.27
C ASN A 2 19.94 -36.07 27.72
N GLU A 3 21.15 -35.51 27.86
CA GLU A 3 21.35 -34.11 28.26
C GLU A 3 20.76 -33.22 27.15
N GLY A 4 19.67 -32.53 27.49
CA GLY A 4 18.96 -31.65 26.57
C GLY A 4 19.87 -30.50 26.15
N GLN A 5 20.11 -30.38 24.85
CA GLN A 5 20.75 -29.20 24.29
C GLN A 5 19.80 -28.02 24.49
N GLU A 6 20.18 -27.08 25.36
CA GLU A 6 19.48 -25.79 25.48
C GLU A 6 19.75 -24.98 24.21
N ILE A 7 18.71 -24.77 23.42
CA ILE A 7 18.76 -23.91 22.25
C ILE A 7 18.55 -22.48 22.72
N THR A 8 19.61 -21.67 22.68
CA THR A 8 19.53 -20.23 22.95
C THR A 8 19.16 -19.50 21.66
N LEU A 9 17.94 -18.96 21.61
CA LEU A 9 17.50 -18.04 20.57
C LEU A 9 17.87 -16.61 20.98
N ILE A 10 18.66 -15.93 20.15
CA ILE A 10 18.95 -14.51 20.28
C ILE A 10 18.11 -13.80 19.23
N VAL A 11 17.25 -12.89 19.67
CA VAL A 11 16.41 -12.08 18.78
C VAL A 11 17.11 -10.75 18.55
N ASP A 12 17.66 -10.56 17.35
CA ASP A 12 18.40 -9.34 16.99
C ASP A 12 17.47 -8.16 16.67
N GLU A 13 16.28 -8.41 16.10
CA GLU A 13 15.36 -7.36 15.72
C GLU A 13 13.89 -7.83 15.82
N VAL A 14 13.04 -7.00 16.43
CA VAL A 14 11.60 -7.22 16.51
C VAL A 14 10.91 -6.11 15.72
N LYS A 15 10.30 -6.48 14.58
CA LYS A 15 9.47 -5.59 13.78
C LYS A 15 8.02 -6.02 13.83
N LYS A 16 7.09 -5.05 13.72
CA LYS A 16 5.68 -5.41 13.54
C LYS A 16 5.50 -5.93 12.12
N LEU A 17 4.63 -6.93 11.97
CA LEU A 17 4.32 -7.51 10.67
C LEU A 17 3.90 -6.45 9.64
N VAL A 18 3.16 -5.42 10.10
CA VAL A 18 2.72 -4.31 9.25
C VAL A 18 3.88 -3.52 8.65
N ASP A 19 4.97 -3.34 9.40
CA ASP A 19 6.14 -2.59 8.93
C ASP A 19 6.91 -3.38 7.87
N ILE A 20 6.94 -4.71 8.01
CA ILE A 20 7.56 -5.62 7.04
C ILE A 20 6.81 -5.60 5.71
N VAL A 21 5.47 -5.47 5.73
CA VAL A 21 4.66 -5.38 4.50
C VAL A 21 5.13 -4.18 3.68
N PHE A 22 5.24 -3.00 4.28
CA PHE A 22 5.67 -1.79 3.56
C PHE A 22 7.13 -1.83 3.10
N GLU A 23 8.03 -2.41 3.90
CA GLU A 23 9.46 -2.56 3.53
C GLU A 23 9.67 -3.54 2.36
N LYS A 24 8.79 -4.54 2.23
CA LYS A 24 8.90 -5.59 1.20
C LYS A 24 8.04 -5.32 -0.02
N SER A 25 6.98 -4.52 0.10
CA SER A 25 6.10 -4.20 -1.01
C SER A 25 6.81 -3.30 -2.03
N ALA A 26 6.80 -3.75 -3.28
CA ALA A 26 7.33 -3.00 -4.41
C ALA A 26 6.28 -2.05 -5.00
N SER A 27 5.00 -2.25 -4.66
CA SER A 27 3.91 -1.51 -5.26
C SER A 27 2.67 -1.35 -4.38
N LEU A 28 1.93 -0.28 -4.65
CA LEU A 28 0.59 -0.05 -4.13
C LEU A 28 -0.44 -0.23 -5.25
N SER A 29 -1.45 -1.06 -5.03
CA SER A 29 -2.65 -1.12 -5.87
C SER A 29 -3.79 -0.39 -5.16
N LEU A 30 -4.34 0.62 -5.83
CA LEU A 30 -5.35 1.52 -5.31
C LEU A 30 -6.64 1.36 -6.12
N THR A 31 -7.76 1.12 -5.46
CA THR A 31 -9.09 1.25 -6.08
C THR A 31 -9.76 2.50 -5.53
N LEU A 32 -10.13 3.41 -6.43
CA LEU A 32 -10.79 4.65 -6.06
C LEU A 32 -12.23 4.38 -5.56
N PRO A 33 -12.76 5.20 -4.64
CA PRO A 33 -14.16 5.08 -4.22
C PRO A 33 -15.11 5.42 -5.39
N GLN A 34 -16.36 4.97 -5.32
CA GLN A 34 -17.39 5.38 -6.29
C GLN A 34 -17.59 6.91 -6.33
N SER A 35 -17.29 7.60 -5.25
CA SER A 35 -17.30 9.07 -5.18
C SER A 35 -16.11 9.75 -5.88
N ALA A 36 -15.19 9.00 -6.50
CA ALA A 36 -14.04 9.58 -7.20
C ALA A 36 -14.40 10.25 -8.54
N GLU A 37 -15.65 10.14 -8.99
CA GLU A 37 -16.19 10.98 -10.06
C GLU A 37 -16.26 12.46 -9.64
N ASP A 38 -16.22 12.75 -8.33
CA ASP A 38 -15.99 14.09 -7.81
C ASP A 38 -14.51 14.45 -7.94
N GLU A 39 -14.25 15.48 -8.76
CA GLU A 39 -12.92 16.03 -9.03
C GLU A 39 -12.16 16.37 -7.73
N GLY A 40 -12.86 16.84 -6.68
CA GLY A 40 -12.23 17.16 -5.40
C GLY A 40 -11.66 15.94 -4.66
N VAL A 41 -12.34 14.80 -4.71
CA VAL A 41 -11.87 13.56 -4.08
C VAL A 41 -10.62 13.03 -4.80
N MET A 42 -10.62 13.08 -6.13
CA MET A 42 -9.49 12.65 -6.93
C MET A 42 -8.26 13.53 -6.68
N GLU A 43 -8.42 14.86 -6.67
CA GLU A 43 -7.34 15.80 -6.38
C GLU A 43 -6.74 15.56 -4.98
N GLU A 44 -7.58 15.32 -3.98
CA GLU A 44 -7.12 15.01 -2.62
C GLU A 44 -6.27 13.74 -2.56
N VAL A 45 -6.72 12.66 -3.21
CA VAL A 45 -6.00 11.39 -3.26
C VAL A 45 -4.65 11.56 -3.96
N ILE A 46 -4.63 12.26 -5.10
CA ILE A 46 -3.38 12.54 -5.83
C ILE A 46 -2.44 13.40 -4.98
N SER A 47 -2.97 14.40 -4.26
CA SER A 47 -2.20 15.25 -3.35
C SER A 47 -1.56 14.46 -2.21
N LEU A 48 -2.28 13.49 -1.64
CA LEU A 48 -1.76 12.60 -0.60
C LEU A 48 -0.61 11.71 -1.10
N LEU A 49 -0.80 11.08 -2.25
CA LEU A 49 0.21 10.21 -2.85
C LEU A 49 1.47 11.01 -3.22
N SER A 50 1.29 12.20 -3.79
CA SER A 50 2.39 13.06 -4.24
C SER A 50 3.27 13.59 -3.08
N LYS A 51 2.72 13.69 -1.87
CA LYS A 51 3.45 14.09 -0.66
C LYS A 51 4.31 12.97 -0.08
N SER A 52 4.00 11.72 -0.40
CA SER A 52 4.61 10.54 0.23
C SER A 52 5.64 9.90 -0.69
N LYS A 53 6.61 10.66 -1.21
CA LYS A 53 7.54 10.20 -2.26
C LYS A 53 8.43 9.04 -1.80
N GLY A 54 8.58 8.02 -2.64
CA GLY A 54 9.43 6.87 -2.33
C GLY A 54 9.71 5.96 -3.52
N ALA A 55 9.99 4.69 -3.25
CA ALA A 55 10.42 3.73 -4.26
C ALA A 55 9.28 2.89 -4.87
N CYS A 56 8.12 2.81 -4.20
CA CYS A 56 7.03 1.92 -4.57
C CYS A 56 6.22 2.48 -5.75
N SER A 57 5.94 1.65 -6.76
CA SER A 57 5.08 2.03 -7.88
C SER A 57 3.61 2.08 -7.45
N VAL A 58 2.84 3.02 -8.02
CA VAL A 58 1.39 3.11 -7.77
C VAL A 58 0.61 2.62 -8.98
N PHE A 59 -0.34 1.72 -8.75
CA PHE A 59 -1.29 1.24 -9.73
C PHE A 59 -2.71 1.61 -9.33
N ILE A 60 -3.52 2.05 -10.29
CA ILE A 60 -4.94 2.34 -10.11
C ILE A 60 -5.75 1.22 -10.77
N ASN A 61 -6.58 0.56 -9.98
CA ASN A 61 -7.54 -0.42 -10.48
C ASN A 61 -8.81 0.32 -10.91
N VAL A 62 -9.23 0.09 -12.15
CA VAL A 62 -10.47 0.60 -12.73
C VAL A 62 -11.28 -0.55 -13.28
N GLU A 63 -12.59 -0.53 -13.04
CA GLU A 63 -13.54 -1.43 -13.67
C GLU A 63 -14.13 -0.73 -14.89
N LEU A 64 -13.97 -1.33 -16.06
CA LEU A 64 -14.51 -0.85 -17.33
C LEU A 64 -15.87 -1.49 -17.60
N GLU A 65 -16.60 -0.95 -18.57
CA GLU A 65 -17.84 -1.55 -19.06
C GLU A 65 -17.64 -3.04 -19.39
N ASN A 66 -18.67 -3.85 -19.09
CA ASN A 66 -18.69 -5.30 -19.27
C ASN A 66 -17.81 -6.11 -18.28
N GLY A 67 -17.45 -5.52 -17.14
CA GLY A 67 -16.77 -6.22 -16.04
C GLY A 67 -15.29 -6.50 -16.31
N ILE A 68 -14.68 -5.70 -17.18
CA ILE A 68 -13.24 -5.79 -17.46
C ILE A 68 -12.51 -4.98 -16.39
N GLU A 69 -11.66 -5.65 -15.61
CA GLU A 69 -10.76 -4.97 -14.67
C GLU A 69 -9.47 -4.57 -15.39
N ALA A 70 -9.11 -3.29 -15.32
CA ALA A 70 -7.85 -2.78 -15.82
C ALA A 70 -7.00 -2.22 -14.67
N LYS A 71 -5.69 -2.48 -14.74
CA LYS A 71 -4.71 -1.97 -13.78
C LYS A 71 -3.81 -0.98 -14.49
N VAL A 72 -3.97 0.29 -14.17
CA VAL A 72 -3.25 1.40 -14.81
C VAL A 72 -2.05 1.78 -13.94
N LEU A 73 -0.86 1.79 -14.53
CA LEU A 73 0.34 2.28 -13.86
C LEU A 73 0.32 3.82 -13.83
N ALA A 74 0.37 4.42 -12.64
CA ALA A 74 0.31 5.86 -12.45
C ALA A 74 1.71 6.50 -12.57
N GLU A 75 2.38 6.36 -13.70
CA GLU A 75 3.70 6.99 -13.88
C GLU A 75 3.61 8.52 -14.02
N PRO A 76 4.56 9.30 -13.45
CA PRO A 76 5.79 8.88 -12.78
C PRO A 76 5.65 8.74 -11.23
N LEU A 77 4.43 8.57 -10.70
CA LEU A 77 4.16 8.57 -9.26
C LEU A 77 4.80 7.37 -8.57
N ARG A 78 5.62 7.65 -7.56
CA ARG A 78 6.19 6.65 -6.66
C ARG A 78 6.10 7.09 -5.21
N ILE A 79 5.80 6.15 -4.34
CA ILE A 79 5.51 6.41 -2.93
C ILE A 79 6.34 5.60 -1.96
N GLU A 80 6.45 6.09 -0.73
CA GLU A 80 6.96 5.34 0.40
C GLU A 80 5.82 4.53 1.03
N GLY A 81 6.09 3.25 1.34
CA GLY A 81 5.15 2.40 2.04
C GLY A 81 4.94 2.90 3.47
N SER A 82 3.70 3.20 3.84
CA SER A 82 3.39 3.74 5.17
C SER A 82 1.97 3.42 5.61
N SER A 83 1.85 2.96 6.86
CA SER A 83 0.56 2.76 7.53
C SER A 83 -0.24 4.06 7.65
N ILE A 84 0.43 5.21 7.78
CA ILE A 84 -0.21 6.53 7.85
C ILE A 84 -0.84 6.88 6.50
N LEU A 85 -0.13 6.60 5.40
CA LEU A 85 -0.65 6.83 4.05
C LEU A 85 -1.83 5.92 3.75
N GLU A 86 -1.71 4.63 4.07
CA GLU A 86 -2.81 3.66 3.93
C GLU A 86 -4.06 4.12 4.68
N THR A 87 -3.91 4.50 5.95
CA THR A 87 -5.04 4.97 6.77
C THR A 87 -5.75 6.16 6.11
N LYS A 88 -4.99 7.16 5.65
CA LYS A 88 -5.56 8.36 5.00
C LYS A 88 -6.27 8.07 3.68
N LEU A 89 -5.83 7.05 2.94
CA LEU A 89 -6.47 6.59 1.71
C LEU A 89 -7.76 5.83 2.02
N VAL A 90 -7.74 4.93 3.01
CA VAL A 90 -8.92 4.17 3.45
C VAL A 90 -10.00 5.09 4.03
N GLU A 91 -9.62 6.10 4.81
CA GLU A 91 -10.54 7.13 5.34
C GLU A 91 -11.26 7.91 4.21
N ARG A 92 -10.66 7.98 3.01
CA ARG A 92 -11.26 8.59 1.81
C ARG A 92 -12.08 7.59 0.98
N GLY A 93 -12.25 6.37 1.47
CA GLY A 93 -13.02 5.32 0.81
C GLY A 93 -12.24 4.53 -0.25
N CYS A 94 -10.92 4.74 -0.37
CA CYS A 94 -10.11 3.94 -1.28
C CYS A 94 -9.92 2.53 -0.72
N LYS A 95 -9.85 1.53 -1.61
CA LYS A 95 -9.33 0.21 -1.26
C LYS A 95 -7.84 0.15 -1.59
N VAL A 96 -7.04 -0.29 -0.64
CA VAL A 96 -5.58 -0.22 -0.68
C VAL A 96 -5.02 -1.63 -0.54
N VAL A 97 -4.12 -2.04 -1.45
CA VAL A 97 -3.42 -3.32 -1.39
C VAL A 97 -1.95 -3.12 -1.68
N TRP A 98 -1.09 -3.46 -0.71
CA TRP A 98 0.35 -3.46 -0.85
C TRP A 98 0.84 -4.81 -1.38
N ASN A 99 1.69 -4.79 -2.42
CA ASN A 99 2.24 -5.98 -3.06
C ASN A 99 3.76 -5.87 -3.16
#